data_AF-A0A315ZGC2-F1
#
_entry.id   AF-A0A315ZGC2-F1
#
_cell.length_a   1.000
_cell.length_b   1.000
_cell.length_c   1.000
_cell.angle_alpha   90.00
_cell.angle_beta   90.00
_cell.angle_gamma   90.00
#
_symmetry.space_group_name_H-M   'P 1'
#
loop_
_entity.id
_entity.type
_entity.pdbx_description
1 polymer ?
#
loop_
_entity_poly.entity_id
_entity_poly.type
_entity_poly.pdbx_seq_one_letter_code
_entity_poly.pdbx_strand_id
1 'polypeptide(L)'
;MIRMKVFKNIMAVLVGLVIGSAVNIGLIVIGPSIIPPPEGFDAIDVESLAEGIHLFKPKHFLFPFLAQALGTFTGALLAYLLAATYKRTFAFAIGFLFLLGGIASIISLESPMWFTLTDLIFAYVPMAWLGTLVGKHLLNKKHARNY
;
A
#
# COMPACT_ATOMS: atom_id res chain seq x y z
N MET A 1 20.95 17.45 18.51
CA MET A 1 20.37 16.08 18.58
C MET A 1 18.93 15.98 18.04
N ILE A 2 18.03 16.95 18.32
CA ILE A 2 16.62 16.92 17.86
C ILE A 2 16.50 17.03 16.33
N ARG A 3 17.21 17.97 15.69
CA ARG A 3 17.17 18.18 14.22
C ARG A 3 17.48 16.91 13.42
N MET A 4 18.43 16.10 13.88
CA MET A 4 18.80 14.83 13.24
C MET A 4 17.68 13.78 13.32
N LYS A 5 16.93 13.73 14.43
CA LYS A 5 15.79 12.81 14.58
C LYS A 5 14.64 13.19 13.65
N VAL A 6 14.35 14.50 13.54
CA VAL A 6 13.32 15.01 12.61
C VAL A 6 13.66 14.65 11.17
N PHE A 7 14.90 14.94 10.73
CA PHE A 7 15.36 14.58 9.39
C PHE A 7 15.20 13.08 9.10
N LYS A 8 15.64 12.22 10.05
CA LYS A 8 15.50 10.77 9.92
C LYS A 8 14.04 10.31 9.84
N ASN A 9 13.14 10.94 10.57
CA ASN A 9 11.71 10.64 10.51
C ASN A 9 11.10 11.03 9.15
N ILE A 10 11.47 12.20 8.61
CA ILE A 10 11.01 12.64 7.28
C ILE A 10 11.51 11.65 6.22
N MET A 11 12.80 11.29 6.27
CA MET A 11 13.37 10.30 5.34
C MET A 11 12.67 8.94 5.48
N ALA A 12 12.31 8.52 6.69
CA ALA A 12 11.58 7.27 6.90
C ALA A 12 10.20 7.27 6.20
N VAL A 13 9.46 8.38 6.27
CA VAL A 13 8.18 8.53 5.57
C VAL A 13 8.39 8.55 4.06
N LEU A 14 9.36 9.32 3.55
CA LEU A 14 9.65 9.39 2.11
C LEU A 14 10.05 8.03 1.54
N VAL A 15 10.95 7.31 2.21
CA VAL A 15 11.34 5.96 1.78
C VAL A 15 10.16 5.01 1.85
N GLY A 16 9.34 5.10 2.91
CA GLY A 16 8.11 4.30 3.02
C GLY A 16 7.15 4.54 1.85
N LEU A 17 6.90 5.81 1.50
CA LEU A 17 6.05 6.16 0.36
C LEU A 17 6.64 5.65 -0.95
N VAL A 18 7.90 5.94 -1.24
CA VAL A 18 8.54 5.56 -2.52
C VAL A 18 8.54 4.04 -2.70
N ILE A 19 8.96 3.28 -1.69
CA ILE A 19 9.04 1.83 -1.81
C ILE A 19 7.65 1.20 -1.81
N GLY A 20 6.73 1.67 -0.96
CA GLY A 20 5.35 1.19 -0.97
C GLY A 20 4.68 1.43 -2.32
N SER A 21 4.87 2.62 -2.92
CA SER A 21 4.32 2.95 -4.23
C SER A 21 4.97 2.13 -5.34
N ALA A 22 6.28 1.87 -5.26
CA ALA A 22 6.96 0.99 -6.22
C ALA A 22 6.41 -0.44 -6.18
N VAL A 23 6.13 -0.98 -4.98
CA VAL A 23 5.49 -2.29 -4.82
C VAL A 23 4.07 -2.29 -5.40
N ASN A 24 3.28 -1.24 -5.12
CA ASN A 24 1.94 -1.09 -5.65
C ASN A 24 1.93 -1.05 -7.19
N ILE A 25 2.71 -0.13 -7.79
CA ILE A 25 2.81 0.04 -9.23
C ILE A 25 3.34 -1.25 -9.88
N GLY A 26 4.34 -1.90 -9.29
CA GLY A 26 4.87 -3.16 -9.79
C GLY A 26 3.80 -4.25 -9.87
N LEU A 27 2.93 -4.35 -8.87
CA LEU A 27 1.81 -5.31 -8.86
C LEU A 27 0.73 -4.95 -9.89
N ILE A 28 0.44 -3.65 -10.08
CA ILE A 28 -0.49 -3.18 -11.13
C ILE A 28 0.05 -3.52 -12.53
N VAL A 29 1.35 -3.34 -12.77
CA VAL A 29 1.96 -3.60 -14.08
C VAL A 29 2.08 -5.10 -14.38
N ILE A 30 2.43 -5.91 -13.37
CA ILE A 30 2.61 -7.36 -13.56
C ILE A 30 1.26 -8.10 -13.58
N GLY A 31 0.27 -7.63 -12.82
CA GLY A 31 -1.04 -8.29 -12.68
C GLY A 31 -1.72 -8.68 -13.99
N PRO A 32 -1.81 -7.79 -15.00
CA PRO A 32 -2.41 -8.07 -16.31
C PRO A 32 -1.76 -9.23 -17.07
N SER A 33 -0.47 -9.51 -16.83
CA SER A 33 0.21 -10.66 -17.44
C SER A 33 -0.25 -12.01 -16.85
N ILE A 34 -0.84 -12.00 -15.66
CA ILE A 34 -1.32 -13.19 -14.93
C ILE A 34 -2.84 -13.29 -15.00
N ILE A 35 -3.54 -12.19 -14.80
CA ILE A 35 -5.00 -12.07 -14.94
C ILE A 35 -5.26 -10.95 -15.97
N PRO A 36 -5.38 -11.31 -17.25
CA PRO A 36 -5.63 -10.34 -18.31
C PRO A 36 -6.94 -9.59 -18.09
N PRO A 37 -7.02 -8.31 -18.48
CA PRO A 37 -8.29 -7.60 -18.54
C PRO A 37 -9.22 -8.27 -19.58
N PRO A 38 -10.53 -7.95 -19.56
CA PRO A 38 -11.44 -8.33 -20.62
C PRO A 38 -10.95 -7.87 -22.00
N GLU A 39 -11.31 -8.60 -23.06
CA GLU A 39 -10.90 -8.27 -24.43
C GLU A 39 -11.30 -6.84 -24.81
N GLY A 40 -10.37 -6.11 -25.43
CA GLY A 40 -10.59 -4.73 -25.86
C GLY A 40 -10.26 -3.66 -24.82
N PHE A 41 -9.84 -4.02 -23.60
CA PHE A 41 -9.50 -3.08 -22.54
C PHE A 41 -8.03 -3.15 -22.13
N ASP A 42 -7.43 -1.99 -21.92
CA ASP A 42 -6.08 -1.86 -21.37
C ASP A 42 -6.15 -1.71 -19.85
N ALA A 43 -5.34 -2.50 -19.14
CA ALA A 43 -5.31 -2.48 -17.68
C ALA A 43 -4.47 -1.34 -17.08
N ILE A 44 -3.66 -0.66 -17.90
CA ILE A 44 -2.79 0.45 -17.49
C ILE A 44 -3.47 1.80 -17.73
N ASP A 45 -4.39 1.86 -18.70
CA ASP A 45 -5.18 3.06 -18.98
C ASP A 45 -6.41 3.12 -18.08
N VAL A 46 -6.49 4.16 -17.25
CA VAL A 46 -7.59 4.37 -16.31
C VAL A 46 -8.92 4.57 -17.03
N GLU A 47 -8.94 5.25 -18.18
CA GLU A 47 -10.16 5.49 -18.95
C GLU A 47 -10.68 4.17 -19.54
N SER A 48 -9.79 3.39 -20.17
CA SER A 48 -10.11 2.05 -20.67
C SER A 48 -10.60 1.13 -19.55
N LEU A 49 -9.92 1.13 -18.39
CA LEU A 49 -10.30 0.29 -17.26
C LEU A 49 -11.69 0.64 -16.73
N ALA A 50 -12.01 1.94 -16.62
CA ALA A 50 -13.30 2.42 -16.14
C ALA A 50 -14.43 2.02 -17.08
N GLU A 51 -14.25 2.17 -18.41
CA GLU A 51 -15.23 1.73 -19.41
C GLU A 51 -15.50 0.21 -19.31
N GLY A 52 -14.45 -0.58 -19.11
CA GLY A 52 -14.53 -2.04 -19.06
C GLY A 52 -14.94 -2.63 -17.71
N ILE A 53 -15.01 -1.83 -16.65
CA ILE A 53 -15.09 -2.36 -15.27
C ILE A 53 -16.35 -3.20 -15.01
N HIS A 54 -17.44 -2.91 -15.73
CA HIS A 54 -18.68 -3.68 -15.65
C HIS A 54 -18.54 -5.12 -16.16
N LEU A 55 -17.52 -5.41 -16.98
CA LEU A 55 -17.19 -6.76 -17.46
C LEU A 55 -16.26 -7.51 -16.49
N PHE A 56 -15.78 -6.85 -15.43
CA PHE A 56 -14.81 -7.44 -14.52
C PHE A 56 -15.47 -8.48 -13.63
N LYS A 57 -14.98 -9.71 -13.75
CA LYS A 57 -15.18 -10.78 -12.75
C LYS A 57 -14.35 -10.53 -11.49
N PRO A 58 -14.72 -11.10 -10.32
CA PRO A 58 -13.98 -10.93 -9.06
C PRO A 58 -12.46 -11.17 -9.15
N LYS A 59 -12.01 -12.10 -10.00
CA LYS A 59 -10.58 -12.37 -10.22
C LYS A 59 -9.76 -11.15 -10.67
N HIS A 60 -10.34 -10.23 -11.45
CA HIS A 60 -9.62 -9.07 -11.98
C HIS A 60 -9.29 -8.03 -10.90
N PHE A 61 -9.98 -8.08 -9.77
CA PHE A 61 -9.77 -7.20 -8.62
C PHE A 61 -8.68 -7.70 -7.66
N LEU A 62 -8.17 -8.92 -7.86
CA LEU A 62 -7.15 -9.51 -7.00
C LEU A 62 -5.85 -8.69 -7.00
N PHE A 63 -5.33 -8.35 -8.17
CA PHE A 63 -4.09 -7.57 -8.28
C PHE A 63 -4.23 -6.12 -7.80
N PRO A 64 -5.32 -5.39 -8.13
CA PRO A 64 -5.59 -4.09 -7.51
C PRO A 64 -5.57 -4.13 -5.98
N PHE A 65 -6.28 -5.08 -5.37
CA PHE A 65 -6.28 -5.26 -3.92
C PHE A 65 -4.88 -5.56 -3.37
N LEU A 66 -4.16 -6.50 -4.00
CA LEU A 66 -2.80 -6.85 -3.57
C LEU A 66 -1.84 -5.67 -3.71
N ALA A 67 -1.97 -4.86 -4.76
CA ALA A 67 -1.17 -3.68 -4.99
C ALA A 67 -1.35 -2.66 -3.85
N GLN A 68 -2.60 -2.36 -3.49
CA GLN A 68 -2.92 -1.44 -2.39
C GLN A 68 -2.48 -2.02 -1.04
N ALA A 69 -2.76 -3.30 -0.80
CA ALA A 69 -2.46 -3.96 0.47
C ALA A 69 -0.96 -4.13 0.73
N LEU A 70 -0.23 -4.71 -0.22
CA LEU A 70 1.21 -4.95 -0.09
C LEU A 70 2.02 -3.67 -0.22
N GLY A 71 1.57 -2.71 -1.04
CA GLY A 71 2.14 -1.37 -1.08
C GLY A 71 2.04 -0.67 0.27
N THR A 72 0.85 -0.67 0.89
CA THR A 72 0.66 -0.08 2.22
C THR A 72 1.49 -0.79 3.29
N PHE A 73 1.46 -2.12 3.31
CA PHE A 73 2.22 -2.93 4.28
C PHE A 73 3.72 -2.63 4.21
N THR A 74 4.31 -2.68 3.01
CA THR A 74 5.75 -2.46 2.82
C THR A 74 6.16 -1.04 3.16
N GLY A 75 5.38 -0.04 2.73
CA GLY A 75 5.64 1.35 3.05
C GLY A 75 5.56 1.62 4.55
N ALA A 76 4.52 1.13 5.23
CA ALA A 76 4.34 1.29 6.67
C ALA A 76 5.43 0.58 7.48
N LEU A 77 5.82 -0.64 7.07
CA LEU A 77 6.92 -1.40 7.67
C LEU A 77 8.23 -0.63 7.59
N LEU A 78 8.58 -0.09 6.41
CA LEU A 78 9.83 0.65 6.23
C LEU A 78 9.83 1.97 7.00
N ALA A 79 8.73 2.72 6.98
CA ALA A 79 8.58 3.92 7.80
C ALA A 79 8.79 3.61 9.30
N TYR A 80 8.21 2.50 9.79
CA TYR A 80 8.38 2.06 11.17
C TYR A 80 9.84 1.72 11.51
N LEU A 81 10.51 0.95 10.65
CA LEU A 81 11.88 0.49 10.86
C LEU A 81 12.86 1.66 10.86
N LEU A 82 12.68 2.61 9.93
CA LEU A 82 13.61 3.72 9.70
C LEU A 82 13.41 4.91 10.65
N ALA A 83 12.18 5.18 11.10
CA ALA A 83 11.90 6.33 11.95
C ALA A 83 12.72 6.31 13.26
N ALA A 84 13.23 7.46 13.68
CA ALA A 84 13.98 7.62 14.93
C ALA A 84 13.06 7.63 16.17
N THR A 85 11.89 8.25 16.05
CA THR A 85 10.87 8.37 17.12
C THR A 85 9.47 8.23 16.52
N TYR A 86 8.44 8.08 17.37
CA TYR A 86 7.04 7.99 16.93
C TYR A 86 6.79 6.98 15.80
N LYS A 87 7.54 5.86 15.81
CA LYS A 87 7.56 4.86 14.72
C LYS A 87 6.17 4.38 14.31
N ARG A 88 5.30 4.13 15.29
CA ARG A 88 3.89 3.73 15.04
C ARG A 88 3.13 4.82 14.29
N THR A 89 3.24 6.07 14.73
CA THR A 89 2.57 7.22 14.12
C THR A 89 2.96 7.36 12.65
N PHE A 90 4.24 7.23 12.31
CA PHE A 90 4.68 7.30 10.92
C PHE A 90 4.21 6.11 10.07
N ALA A 91 4.15 4.90 10.63
CA ALA A 91 3.59 3.75 9.93
C ALA A 91 2.10 3.96 9.61
N PHE A 92 1.31 4.47 10.55
CA PHE A 92 -0.10 4.80 10.32
C PHE A 92 -0.29 6.00 9.39
N ALA A 93 0.64 6.96 9.39
CA ALA A 93 0.63 8.06 8.42
C ALA A 93 0.78 7.53 6.97
N ILE A 94 1.64 6.53 6.74
CA ILE A 94 1.72 5.84 5.43
C ILE A 94 0.38 5.18 5.09
N GLY A 95 -0.20 4.42 6.03
CA GLY A 95 -1.51 3.78 5.82
C GLY A 95 -2.60 4.77 5.45
N PHE A 96 -2.63 5.93 6.12
CA PHE A 96 -3.58 7.01 5.81
C PHE A 96 -3.33 7.62 4.43
N LEU A 97 -2.08 7.88 4.05
CA LEU A 97 -1.75 8.41 2.72
C LEU A 97 -2.13 7.43 1.59
N PHE A 98 -1.89 6.13 1.79
CA PHE A 98 -2.34 5.11 0.86
C PHE A 98 -3.86 5.00 0.79
N LEU A 99 -4.56 5.12 1.94
CA LEU A 99 -6.03 5.15 1.97
C LEU A 99 -6.59 6.29 1.13
N LEU A 100 -5.99 7.49 1.20
CA LEU A 100 -6.39 8.62 0.35
C LEU A 100 -6.19 8.31 -1.14
N GLY A 101 -5.08 7.68 -1.51
CA GLY A 101 -4.84 7.22 -2.88
C GLY A 101 -5.84 6.14 -3.32
N GLY A 102 -6.20 5.23 -2.42
CA GLY A 102 -7.23 4.21 -2.62
C GLY A 102 -8.61 4.78 -2.89
N ILE A 103 -9.04 5.72 -2.05
CA ILE A 103 -10.30 6.45 -2.23
C ILE A 103 -10.30 7.17 -3.58
N ALA A 104 -9.21 7.83 -3.95
CA ALA A 104 -9.10 8.48 -5.26
C ALA A 104 -9.26 7.46 -6.40
N SER A 105 -8.61 6.30 -6.31
CA SER A 105 -8.72 5.23 -7.33
C SER A 105 -10.15 4.68 -7.45
N ILE A 106 -10.85 4.50 -6.33
CA ILE A 106 -12.24 4.00 -6.33
C ILE A 106 -13.20 5.01 -6.96
N ILE A 107 -13.00 6.30 -6.70
CA ILE A 107 -13.79 7.37 -7.30
C ILE A 107 -13.53 7.42 -8.81
N SER A 108 -12.27 7.29 -9.26
CA SER A 108 -11.93 7.33 -10.68
C SER A 108 -12.44 6.13 -11.47
N LEU A 109 -12.48 4.94 -10.86
CA LEU A 109 -12.85 3.69 -11.54
C LEU A 109 -14.31 3.29 -11.36
N GLU A 110 -15.07 3.96 -10.48
CA GLU A 110 -16.44 3.60 -10.11
C GLU A 110 -16.60 2.11 -9.77
N SER A 111 -15.67 1.59 -8.95
CA SER A 111 -15.57 0.15 -8.70
C SER A 111 -16.80 -0.45 -7.99
N PRO A 112 -17.11 -1.74 -8.24
CA PRO A 112 -18.23 -2.42 -7.59
C PRO A 112 -18.19 -2.29 -6.06
N MET A 113 -19.35 -2.08 -5.45
CA MET A 113 -19.45 -1.81 -3.99
C MET A 113 -18.76 -2.85 -3.12
N TRP A 114 -18.88 -4.14 -3.45
CA TRP A 114 -18.25 -5.21 -2.68
C TRP A 114 -16.72 -5.11 -2.68
N PHE A 115 -16.12 -4.70 -3.81
CA PHE A 115 -14.68 -4.52 -3.93
C PHE A 115 -14.25 -3.28 -3.17
N THR A 116 -14.94 -2.15 -3.39
CA THR A 116 -14.73 -0.90 -2.66
C THR A 116 -14.67 -1.12 -1.14
N LEU A 117 -15.63 -1.86 -0.59
CA LEU A 117 -15.66 -2.18 0.84
C LEU A 117 -14.51 -3.08 1.26
N THR A 118 -14.24 -4.15 0.49
CA THR A 118 -13.14 -5.07 0.78
C THR A 118 -11.81 -4.34 0.80
N ASP A 119 -11.56 -3.48 -0.18
CA ASP A 119 -10.32 -2.76 -0.31
C ASP A 119 -10.13 -1.74 0.82
N LEU A 120 -11.11 -0.84 1.03
CA LEU A 120 -11.02 0.19 2.08
C LEU A 120 -10.86 -0.39 3.48
N ILE A 121 -11.51 -1.52 3.76
CA ILE A 121 -11.45 -2.17 5.08
C ILE A 121 -10.08 -2.81 5.29
N PHE A 122 -9.54 -3.53 4.29
CA PHE A 122 -8.41 -4.44 4.52
C PHE A 122 -7.07 -3.94 3.99
N ALA A 123 -7.03 -3.16 2.91
CA ALA A 123 -5.77 -2.85 2.22
C ALA A 123 -4.93 -1.76 2.89
N TYR A 124 -5.53 -0.93 3.75
CA TYR A 124 -4.87 0.28 4.27
C TYR A 124 -4.52 0.20 5.76
N VAL A 125 -5.51 0.47 6.62
CA VAL A 125 -5.30 0.57 8.06
C VAL A 125 -4.84 -0.77 8.66
N PRO A 126 -5.44 -1.93 8.33
CA PRO A 126 -4.95 -3.22 8.82
C PRO A 126 -3.54 -3.54 8.34
N MET A 127 -3.20 -3.22 7.08
CA MET A 127 -1.86 -3.46 6.55
C MET A 127 -0.81 -2.55 7.19
N ALA A 128 -1.14 -1.30 7.50
CA ALA A 128 -0.27 -0.42 8.27
C ALA A 128 -0.05 -0.92 9.71
N TRP A 129 -1.09 -1.47 10.34
CA TRP A 129 -0.96 -2.14 11.63
C TRP A 129 -0.06 -3.38 11.51
N LEU A 130 -0.30 -4.28 10.54
CA LEU A 130 0.55 -5.46 10.33
C LEU A 130 2.03 -5.07 10.12
N GLY A 131 2.31 -4.06 9.29
CA GLY A 131 3.66 -3.52 9.11
C GLY A 131 4.29 -3.02 10.42
N THR A 132 3.48 -2.39 11.28
CA THR A 132 3.90 -1.97 12.62
C THR A 132 4.22 -3.15 13.55
N LEU A 133 3.41 -4.22 13.53
CA LEU A 133 3.63 -5.42 14.35
C LEU A 133 4.92 -6.13 13.93
N VAL A 134 5.09 -6.36 12.63
CA VAL A 134 6.30 -6.99 12.07
C VAL A 134 7.52 -6.13 12.39
N GLY A 135 7.44 -4.82 12.16
CA GLY A 135 8.52 -3.89 12.47
C GLY A 135 8.92 -3.92 13.95
N LYS A 136 7.94 -3.97 14.87
CA LYS A 136 8.19 -4.10 16.32
C LYS A 136 8.93 -5.40 16.62
N HIS A 137 8.48 -6.52 16.06
CA HIS A 137 9.10 -7.83 16.28
C HIS A 137 10.55 -7.87 15.79
N LEU A 138 10.83 -7.32 14.60
CA LEU A 138 12.18 -7.26 14.03
C LEU A 138 13.14 -6.42 14.87
N LEU A 139 12.69 -5.26 15.37
CA LEU A 139 13.52 -4.43 16.24
C LEU A 139 13.80 -5.09 17.60
N ASN A 140 12.81 -5.77 18.19
CA ASN A 140 13.01 -6.48 19.46
C ASN A 140 14.04 -7.62 19.33
N LYS A 141 13.96 -8.41 18.25
CA LYS A 141 14.92 -9.49 17.99
C LYS A 141 16.35 -8.96 17.81
N LYS A 142 16.52 -7.78 17.21
CA LYS A 142 17.82 -7.13 17.06
C LYS A 142 18.43 -6.75 18.41
N HIS A 143 17.62 -6.24 19.35
CA HIS A 143 18.10 -5.91 20.69
C HIS A 143 18.53 -7.18 21.45
N ALA A 144 17.75 -8.26 21.38
CA ALA A 144 18.05 -9.52 22.07
C ALA A 144 19.32 -10.24 21.58
N ARG A 145 19.82 -9.93 20.36
CA ARG A 145 21.08 -10.49 19.82
C ARG A 145 22.33 -9.69 20.19
N ASN A 146 22.16 -8.48 20.71
CA ASN A 146 23.26 -7.56 21.03
C ASN A 146 23.64 -7.59 22.53
N TYR A 147 23.04 -8.50 23.29
CA TYR A 147 23.37 -8.84 24.68
C TYR A 147 23.70 -10.33 24.73
#